data_AF-A0A845R5G2-F1
#
_entry.id   AF-A0A845R5G2-F1
#
_cell.length_a   1.000
_cell.length_b   1.000
_cell.length_c   1.000
_cell.angle_alpha   90.00
_cell.angle_beta   90.00
_cell.angle_gamma   90.00
#
_symmetry.space_group_name_H-M   'P 1'
#
loop_
_entity.id
_entity.type
_entity.pdbx_description
1 polymer ?
#
loop_
_entity_poly.entity_id
_entity_poly.type
_entity_poly.pdbx_seq_one_letter_code
_entity_poly.pdbx_strand_id
1 'polypeptide(L)'
;MSNWVLRATEDYLLPVYEELHRQLVKRGVLHAGETTPRYSTNRERGPRPSYMWLYRTGRDGESPIALYEYQPSRKAEHAAKFLDGFSGYLHTDGYQGYHKLPGNIWVAGYWAHARRKFDEAPTIGRARQRSPD
;
A
#
# COMPACT_ATOMS: atom_id res chain seq x y z
N MET A 1 14.03 -1.13 26.55
CA MET A 1 14.83 -2.04 25.68
C MET A 1 14.94 -1.57 24.22
N SER A 2 14.50 -0.35 23.84
CA SER A 2 14.30 -0.01 22.41
C SER A 2 15.12 1.17 21.88
N ASN A 3 15.81 1.93 22.74
CA ASN A 3 16.44 3.18 22.30
C ASN A 3 17.65 2.94 21.36
N TRP A 4 18.42 1.88 21.59
CA TRP A 4 19.54 1.52 20.72
C TRP A 4 19.07 1.05 19.33
N VAL A 5 17.93 0.35 19.25
CA VAL A 5 17.33 -0.09 17.97
C VAL A 5 16.83 1.12 17.19
N LEU A 6 16.14 2.04 17.86
CA LEU A 6 15.68 3.29 17.25
C LEU A 6 16.86 4.08 16.70
N ARG A 7 17.88 4.31 17.54
CA ARG A 7 19.08 5.03 17.14
C ARG A 7 19.84 4.35 16.00
N ALA A 8 20.00 3.03 16.03
CA ALA A 8 20.62 2.30 14.93
C ALA A 8 19.81 2.42 13.62
N THR A 9 18.48 2.45 13.73
CA THR A 9 17.60 2.63 12.57
C THR A 9 17.73 4.04 12.01
N GLU A 10 17.67 5.06 12.87
CA GLU A 10 17.77 6.47 12.49
C GLU A 10 19.15 6.82 11.92
N ASP A 11 20.23 6.37 12.57
CA ASP A 11 21.60 6.76 12.19
C ASP A 11 22.11 6.00 10.96
N TYR A 12 21.70 4.73 10.75
CA TYR A 12 22.30 3.86 9.72
C TYR A 12 21.33 3.34 8.67
N LEU A 13 20.05 3.09 9.02
CA LEU A 13 19.08 2.51 8.08
C LEU A 13 18.25 3.57 7.37
N LEU A 14 17.96 4.69 8.03
CA LEU A 14 17.19 5.79 7.44
C LEU A 14 17.86 6.35 6.17
N PRO A 15 19.19 6.60 6.11
CA PRO A 15 19.83 7.08 4.87
C PRO A 15 19.69 6.08 3.71
N VAL A 16 19.73 4.78 4.00
CA VAL A 16 19.53 3.72 2.99
C VAL A 16 18.08 3.71 2.52
N TYR A 17 17.13 3.82 3.44
CA TYR A 17 15.71 3.90 3.12
C TYR A 17 15.38 5.10 2.24
N GLU A 18 15.92 6.28 2.59
CA GLU A 18 15.75 7.51 1.83
C GLU A 18 16.35 7.41 0.43
N GLU A 19 17.54 6.82 0.28
CA GLU A 19 18.13 6.61 -1.04
C GLU A 19 17.30 5.64 -1.89
N LEU A 20 16.84 4.53 -1.31
CA LEU A 20 15.96 3.60 -2.01
C LEU A 20 14.64 4.26 -2.41
N HIS A 21 14.09 5.13 -1.57
CA HIS A 21 12.88 5.91 -1.87
C HIS A 21 13.12 6.86 -3.05
N ARG A 22 14.23 7.61 -3.04
CA ARG A 22 14.64 8.48 -4.17
C ARG A 22 14.80 7.73 -5.48
N GLN A 23 15.31 6.51 -5.45
CA GLN A 23 15.45 5.66 -6.64
C GLN A 23 14.13 5.03 -7.07
N LEU A 24 13.24 4.74 -6.13
CA LEU A 24 11.92 4.17 -6.38
C LEU A 24 10.99 5.17 -7.07
N VAL A 25 10.93 6.42 -6.64
CA VAL A 25 10.04 7.43 -7.25
C VAL A 25 10.48 7.85 -8.67
N LYS A 26 11.71 7.51 -9.07
CA LYS A 26 12.21 7.72 -10.44
C LYS A 26 11.78 6.63 -11.43
N ARG A 27 11.18 5.54 -10.96
CA ARG A 27 10.76 4.44 -11.85
C ARG A 27 9.56 4.85 -12.67
N GLY A 28 9.35 4.20 -13.81
CA GLY A 28 8.17 4.43 -14.66
C GLY A 28 6.94 3.60 -14.25
N VAL A 29 7.14 2.51 -13.50
CA VAL A 29 6.06 1.59 -13.09
C VAL A 29 6.27 1.16 -11.65
N LEU A 30 5.26 1.40 -10.81
CA LEU A 30 5.23 0.99 -9.41
C LEU A 30 3.98 0.15 -9.12
N HIS A 31 4.05 -0.57 -8.01
CA HIS A 31 2.94 -1.28 -7.39
C HIS A 31 2.75 -0.71 -5.98
N ALA A 32 1.51 -0.44 -5.60
CA ALA A 32 1.16 -0.02 -4.26
C ALA A 32 0.00 -0.83 -3.70
N GLY A 33 0.04 -1.08 -2.40
CA GLY A 33 -1.06 -1.67 -1.66
C GLY A 33 -0.87 -1.55 -0.16
N GLU A 34 -1.95 -1.77 0.57
CA GLU A 34 -2.00 -1.54 2.01
C GLU A 34 -2.76 -2.67 2.70
N THR A 35 -2.24 -3.09 3.86
CA THR A 35 -2.85 -4.14 4.67
C THR A 35 -2.98 -3.70 6.12
N THR A 36 -3.95 -4.26 6.84
CA THR A 36 -4.10 -4.02 8.27
C THR A 36 -3.22 -5.01 9.04
N PRO A 37 -2.30 -4.53 9.91
CA PRO A 37 -1.53 -5.41 10.78
C PRO A 37 -2.47 -6.18 11.71
N ARG A 38 -2.22 -7.49 11.92
CA ARG A 38 -3.08 -8.36 12.75
C ARG A 38 -3.16 -7.96 14.23
N TYR A 39 -2.29 -7.07 14.71
CA TYR A 39 -2.14 -6.71 16.12
C TYR A 39 -2.22 -5.21 16.37
N SER A 40 -3.17 -4.50 15.74
CA SER A 40 -3.31 -3.04 15.90
C SER A 40 -4.02 -2.59 17.20
N THR A 41 -4.14 -3.49 18.19
CA THR A 41 -4.74 -3.19 19.49
C THR A 41 -3.74 -2.49 20.40
N ASN A 42 -3.93 -1.19 20.62
CA ASN A 42 -3.39 -0.54 21.80
C ASN A 42 -4.20 -1.03 23.01
N ARG A 43 -3.55 -1.76 23.92
CA ARG A 43 -4.17 -2.42 25.07
C ARG A 43 -4.88 -1.44 26.03
N GLU A 44 -4.51 -0.16 26.00
CA GLU A 44 -5.08 0.90 26.84
C GLU A 44 -6.12 1.76 26.12
N ARG A 45 -6.06 1.85 24.78
CA ARG A 45 -6.87 2.79 23.98
C ARG A 45 -7.86 2.10 23.02
N GLY A 46 -8.01 0.79 23.13
CA GLY A 46 -8.81 -0.03 22.22
C GLY A 46 -8.16 -0.26 20.85
N PRO A 47 -8.76 -1.11 20.00
CA PRO A 47 -8.31 -1.33 18.63
C PRO A 47 -8.33 -0.02 17.85
N ARG A 48 -7.16 0.43 17.40
CA ARG A 48 -7.05 1.55 16.45
C ARG A 48 -6.70 0.96 15.08
N PRO A 49 -7.39 1.36 14.01
CA PRO A 49 -7.00 0.92 12.68
C PRO A 49 -5.62 1.48 12.35
N SER A 50 -4.74 0.62 11.88
CA SER A 50 -3.45 1.01 11.32
C SER A 50 -3.20 0.24 10.04
N TYR A 51 -2.32 0.78 9.20
CA TYR A 51 -2.10 0.28 7.86
C TYR A 51 -0.60 0.21 7.61
N MET A 52 -0.15 -0.92 7.08
CA MET A 52 1.17 -1.06 6.49
C MET A 52 1.01 -0.91 4.98
N TRP A 53 1.55 0.17 4.44
CA TRP A 53 1.65 0.42 3.01
C TRP A 53 2.91 -0.25 2.46
N LEU A 54 2.82 -0.81 1.27
CA LEU A 54 3.92 -1.39 0.51
C LEU A 54 3.98 -0.69 -0.85
N TYR A 55 5.18 -0.22 -1.19
CA TYR A 55 5.49 0.32 -2.51
C TYR A 55 6.62 -0.49 -3.12
N ARG A 56 6.45 -0.92 -4.37
CA ARG A 56 7.41 -1.77 -5.07
C ARG A 56 7.62 -1.33 -6.50
N THR A 57 8.83 -1.48 -7.01
CA THR A 57 9.11 -1.35 -8.44
C THR A 57 8.43 -2.45 -9.26
N GLY A 58 8.07 -2.11 -10.50
CA GLY A 58 7.67 -3.08 -11.52
C GLY A 58 8.83 -3.93 -12.01
N ARG A 59 8.57 -4.76 -13.03
CA ARG A 59 9.63 -5.46 -13.76
C ARG A 59 10.17 -4.57 -14.87
N ASP A 60 11.06 -3.66 -14.50
CA ASP A 60 11.75 -2.72 -15.40
C ASP A 60 13.15 -3.19 -15.83
N GLY A 61 13.61 -4.33 -15.32
CA GLY A 61 14.93 -4.90 -15.63
C GLY A 61 16.05 -4.41 -14.71
N GLU A 62 15.73 -3.56 -13.74
CA GLU A 62 16.69 -3.05 -12.75
C GLU A 62 16.53 -3.74 -11.39
N SER A 63 17.38 -3.36 -10.44
CA SER A 63 17.33 -3.89 -9.07
C SER A 63 15.97 -3.61 -8.41
N PRO A 64 15.26 -4.63 -7.92
CA PRO A 64 13.93 -4.45 -7.35
C PRO A 64 14.01 -3.71 -6.01
N ILE A 65 13.13 -2.73 -5.81
CA ILE A 65 13.00 -2.01 -4.55
C ILE A 65 11.62 -2.29 -3.96
N ALA A 66 11.56 -2.56 -2.66
CA ALA A 66 10.33 -2.72 -1.90
C ALA A 66 10.45 -1.96 -0.57
N LEU A 67 9.57 -0.98 -0.35
CA LEU A 67 9.55 -0.16 0.85
C LEU A 67 8.21 -0.28 1.57
N TYR A 68 8.28 -0.32 2.90
CA TYR A 68 7.11 -0.41 3.76
C TYR A 68 6.96 0.88 4.56
N GLU A 69 5.74 1.39 4.66
CA GLU A 69 5.41 2.57 5.44
C GLU A 69 4.23 2.29 6.37
N TYR A 70 4.42 2.51 7.66
CA TYR A 70 3.36 2.39 8.65
C TYR A 70 2.58 3.70 8.78
N GLN A 71 1.25 3.64 8.69
CA GLN A 71 0.37 4.79 8.81
C GLN A 71 -0.80 4.53 9.78
N PRO A 72 -1.22 5.53 10.57
CA PRO A 72 -2.32 5.39 11.52
C PRO A 72 -3.71 5.44 10.85
N SER A 73 -3.79 5.57 9.53
CA SER A 73 -5.05 5.54 8.78
C SER A 73 -4.82 5.13 7.33
N ARG A 74 -5.91 4.81 6.62
CA ARG A 74 -5.90 4.45 5.18
C ARG A 74 -6.07 5.66 4.25
N LYS A 75 -5.80 6.87 4.74
CA LYS A 75 -6.07 8.09 3.97
C LYS A 75 -5.18 8.15 2.72
N ALA A 76 -5.75 8.62 1.62
CA ALA A 76 -5.04 8.84 0.36
C ALA A 76 -3.85 9.80 0.50
N GLU A 77 -3.92 10.74 1.46
CA GLU A 77 -2.86 11.69 1.78
C GLU A 77 -1.51 11.02 2.05
N HIS A 78 -1.52 9.82 2.65
CA HIS A 78 -0.29 9.07 2.91
C HIS A 78 0.38 8.60 1.62
N ALA A 79 -0.41 8.03 0.70
CA ALA A 79 0.09 7.63 -0.61
C ALA A 79 0.55 8.83 -1.45
N ALA A 80 -0.20 9.94 -1.40
CA ALA A 80 0.18 11.17 -2.10
C ALA A 80 1.52 11.71 -1.59
N LYS A 81 1.74 11.70 -0.27
CA LYS A 81 3.01 12.14 0.33
C LYS A 81 4.16 11.19 -0.03
N PHE A 82 3.93 9.88 0.03
CA PHE A 82 4.97 8.90 -0.28
C PHE A 82 5.39 8.95 -1.76
N LEU A 83 4.42 9.15 -2.66
CA LEU A 83 4.65 9.19 -4.11
C LEU A 83 5.00 10.59 -4.62
N ASP A 84 5.39 11.51 -3.74
CA ASP A 84 5.85 12.83 -4.17
C ASP A 84 7.04 12.71 -5.12
N GLY A 85 6.98 13.43 -6.24
CA GLY A 85 7.95 13.35 -7.34
C GLY A 85 7.83 12.12 -8.26
N PHE A 86 6.97 11.14 -7.98
CA PHE A 86 6.72 10.03 -8.91
C PHE A 86 5.81 10.44 -10.07
N SER A 87 6.11 9.94 -11.27
CA SER A 87 5.31 10.11 -12.47
C SER A 87 5.35 8.81 -13.28
N GLY A 88 4.19 8.22 -13.59
CA GLY A 88 4.15 6.92 -14.24
C GLY A 88 2.95 6.07 -13.85
N TYR A 89 3.03 4.78 -14.12
CA TYR A 89 1.94 3.83 -13.87
C TYR A 89 2.00 3.28 -12.44
N LEU A 90 0.91 3.42 -11.70
CA LEU A 90 0.76 2.87 -10.36
C LEU A 90 -0.26 1.73 -10.38
N HIS A 91 0.22 0.51 -10.26
CA HIS A 91 -0.61 -0.68 -10.12
C HIS A 91 -1.14 -0.81 -8.69
N THR A 92 -2.46 -0.88 -8.51
CA THR A 92 -3.11 -0.92 -7.19
C THR A 92 -4.22 -1.95 -7.13
N ASP A 93 -4.71 -2.24 -5.93
CA ASP A 93 -5.87 -3.11 -5.70
C ASP A 93 -7.23 -2.50 -6.10
N GLY A 94 -7.22 -1.26 -6.61
CA GLY A 94 -8.43 -0.50 -6.95
C GLY A 94 -9.05 0.21 -5.76
N TYR A 95 -8.32 0.42 -4.65
CA TYR A 95 -8.77 1.29 -3.57
C TYR A 95 -9.02 2.72 -4.08
N GLN A 96 -10.22 3.24 -3.82
CA GLN A 96 -10.66 4.56 -4.28
C GLN A 96 -9.77 5.72 -3.82
N GLY A 97 -9.01 5.55 -2.73
CA GLY A 97 -8.07 6.57 -2.26
C GLY A 97 -7.04 6.95 -3.32
N TYR A 98 -6.61 6.01 -4.16
CA TYR A 98 -5.63 6.27 -5.20
C TYR A 98 -6.14 7.20 -6.32
N HIS A 99 -7.46 7.33 -6.51
CA HIS A 99 -8.04 8.27 -7.48
C HIS A 99 -7.90 9.75 -7.08
N LYS A 100 -7.40 10.03 -5.86
CA LYS A 100 -7.08 11.39 -5.40
C LYS A 100 -5.62 11.78 -5.66
N LEU A 101 -4.84 10.89 -6.28
CA LEU A 101 -3.44 11.18 -6.61
C LEU A 101 -3.33 12.21 -7.74
N PRO A 102 -2.20 12.93 -7.84
CA PRO A 102 -1.90 13.86 -8.92
C PRO A 102 -2.05 13.23 -10.32
N GLY A 103 -2.43 14.05 -11.30
CA GLY A 103 -2.76 13.58 -12.66
C GLY A 103 -1.59 13.03 -13.48
N ASN A 104 -0.35 13.19 -13.02
CA ASN A 104 0.85 12.58 -13.60
C ASN A 104 1.06 11.11 -13.15
N ILE A 105 0.18 10.59 -12.28
CA ILE A 105 0.17 9.19 -11.84
C ILE A 105 -1.03 8.47 -12.45
N TRP A 106 -0.77 7.53 -13.35
CA TRP A 106 -1.80 6.70 -13.98
C TRP A 106 -2.10 5.48 -13.11
N VAL A 107 -3.22 5.51 -12.40
CA VAL A 107 -3.66 4.40 -11.53
C VAL A 107 -4.23 3.27 -12.39
N ALA A 108 -3.55 2.13 -12.38
CA ALA A 108 -3.95 0.90 -13.05
C ALA A 108 -4.44 -0.14 -12.04
N GLY A 109 -5.58 -0.77 -12.30
CA GLY A 109 -6.09 -1.86 -11.45
C GLY A 109 -5.33 -3.17 -11.67
N TYR A 110 -5.10 -3.93 -10.61
CA TYR A 110 -4.49 -5.26 -10.71
C TYR A 110 -5.47 -6.32 -11.21
N TRP A 111 -5.10 -7.03 -12.27
CA TRP A 111 -5.89 -8.14 -12.82
C TRP A 111 -6.19 -9.24 -11.81
N ALA A 112 -5.27 -9.51 -10.89
CA ALA A 112 -5.50 -10.50 -9.82
C ALA A 112 -6.67 -10.09 -8.90
N HIS A 113 -6.82 -8.79 -8.61
CA HIS A 113 -7.95 -8.29 -7.82
C HIS A 113 -9.27 -8.32 -8.60
N ALA A 114 -9.23 -8.00 -9.90
CA ALA A 114 -10.39 -8.14 -10.78
C ALA A 114 -10.87 -9.61 -10.84
N ARG A 115 -9.95 -10.55 -11.06
CA ARG A 115 -10.24 -11.99 -11.08
C ARG A 115 -10.83 -12.48 -9.76
N ARG A 116 -10.24 -12.11 -8.61
CA ARG A 116 -10.78 -12.49 -7.30
C ARG A 116 -12.22 -12.04 -7.10
N LYS A 117 -12.55 -10.79 -7.46
CA LYS A 117 -13.94 -10.29 -7.37
C LYS A 117 -14.89 -11.04 -8.30
N PHE A 118 -14.43 -11.42 -9.48
CA PHE A 118 -15.22 -12.24 -10.41
C PHE A 118 -15.48 -13.64 -9.84
N ASP A 119 -14.45 -14.29 -9.28
CA ASP A 119 -14.56 -15.60 -8.64
C ASP A 119 -15.47 -15.58 -7.39
N GLU A 120 -15.53 -14.45 -6.66
CA GLU A 120 -16.39 -14.27 -5.48
C GLU A 120 -17.88 -14.02 -5.85
N ALA A 121 -18.15 -13.46 -7.03
CA ALA A 121 -19.49 -13.05 -7.47
C ALA A 121 -20.58 -14.17 -7.44
N PRO A 122 -20.30 -15.44 -7.80
CA PRO A 122 -21.27 -16.54 -7.71
C PRO A 122 -21.78 -16.79 -6.27
N THR A 123 -20.98 -16.42 -5.27
CA THR A 123 -21.34 -16.58 -3.84
C THR A 123 -22.43 -15.59 -3.42
N ILE A 124 -22.50 -14.41 -4.06
CA ILE A 124 -23.48 -13.36 -3.78
C ILE A 124 -24.86 -13.71 -4.36
N GLY A 125 -24.89 -14.37 -5.52
CA GLY A 125 -26.14 -14.83 -6.16
C GLY A 125 -26.86 -15.92 -5.34
N ARG A 126 -26.11 -16.84 -4.73
CA ARG A 126 -26.69 -17.90 -3.88
C ARG A 126 -27.17 -17.41 -2.52
N ALA A 127 -26.57 -16.35 -1.96
CA ALA A 127 -27.02 -15.75 -0.70
C ALA A 127 -28.37 -15.03 -0.85
N ARG A 128 -28.65 -14.41 -2.01
CA ARG A 128 -29.93 -13.76 -2.31
C ARG A 128 -31.08 -14.73 -2.62
N GLN A 129 -30.79 -15.98 -2.98
CA GLN A 129 -31.80 -17.01 -3.22
C GLN A 129 -32.24 -17.74 -1.94
N ARG A 130 -31.63 -17.44 -0.79
CA ARG A 130 -32.02 -17.96 0.52
C ARG A 130 -32.72 -16.86 1.34
N SER A 131 -33.85 -16.36 0.83
CA SER A 131 -34.86 -15.72 1.67
C SER A 131 -35.97 -16.75 1.90
N PRO A 132 -36.21 -17.19 3.14
CA PRO A 132 -37.25 -18.18 3.42
C PRO A 132 -38.63 -17.53 3.43
N ASP A 133 -39.60 -18.26 2.86
CA ASP A 133 -41.04 -18.09 3.09
C ASP A 133 -41.42 -18.22 4.57
#